data_AF-A0A1V5UH37-F1
#
_entry.id   AF-A0A1V5UH37-F1
#
_cell.length_a   1.000
_cell.length_b   1.000
_cell.length_c   1.000
_cell.angle_alpha   90.00
_cell.angle_beta   90.00
_cell.angle_gamma   90.00
#
_symmetry.space_group_name_H-M   'P 1'
#
loop_
_entity.id
_entity.type
_entity.pdbx_description
1 polymer ?
#
loop_
_entity_poly.entity_id
_entity_poly.type
_entity_poly.pdbx_seq_one_letter_code
_entity_poly.pdbx_strand_id
1 'polypeptide(L)'
;MKKTIFSAALLLCGLLCFGQQSEPLRIYFVPRTGNTVTPDEMLQQSLWEGVPDSAPFVLNVPKGNKLFLKTVFRAVYNDKYLFIRVDAEEPLVDKLDFSGSAPNRDTGAVFNTSHVEFFLDPDLQRKSAGQVVANINGGIYDAIVCGGNSDWFYDVAVKAEKRKNGWVLAVAFPFQDKGVAVSNVFGMFPHSNPVVGFNACRSNSLDGQKATQWSKTPDNSYDRPNKYGVLVMSGEKNAIGMLQNFLRQRSDSGITLEGAVKNATEIYRIALNSALTAGEANGRMLSEPRRSHVLGEFKAMRAALTRKASDAELAGMLSRCGALNAEIAEKQRSLSNNILDEI
;
A
#
# COMPACT_ATOMS: atom_id res chain seq x y z
N MET A 1 2.32 -33.13 -59.04
CA MET A 1 2.39 -31.72 -58.60
C MET A 1 1.30 -31.47 -57.55
N LYS A 2 1.66 -31.45 -56.26
CA LYS A 2 0.81 -30.91 -55.19
C LYS A 2 1.73 -30.07 -54.30
N LYS A 3 1.55 -28.75 -54.32
CA LYS A 3 2.31 -27.80 -53.51
C LYS A 3 1.67 -27.74 -52.13
N THR A 4 2.38 -28.21 -51.12
CA THR A 4 2.01 -28.04 -49.71
C THR A 4 2.49 -26.65 -49.28
N ILE A 5 1.55 -25.74 -49.03
CA ILE A 5 1.83 -24.43 -48.45
C ILE A 5 1.89 -24.64 -46.93
N PHE A 6 3.08 -24.53 -46.35
CA PHE A 6 3.26 -24.42 -44.92
C PHE A 6 2.94 -22.96 -44.52
N SER A 7 1.75 -22.75 -43.97
CA SER A 7 1.44 -21.49 -43.28
C SER A 7 2.13 -21.50 -41.91
N ALA A 8 3.19 -20.71 -41.79
CA ALA A 8 3.77 -20.33 -40.51
C ALA A 8 2.81 -19.38 -39.79
N ALA A 9 1.90 -19.94 -39.00
CA ALA A 9 1.15 -19.18 -38.01
C ALA A 9 2.11 -18.85 -36.84
N LEU A 10 2.77 -17.71 -36.95
CA LEU A 10 3.53 -17.10 -35.86
C LEU A 10 2.56 -16.87 -34.68
N LEU A 11 2.77 -17.58 -33.57
CA LEU A 11 2.17 -17.28 -32.28
C LEU A 11 2.63 -15.88 -31.84
N LEU A 12 1.83 -14.85 -32.14
CA LEU A 12 2.02 -13.49 -31.67
C LEU A 12 0.86 -13.11 -30.73
N CYS A 13 0.67 -13.87 -29.65
CA CYS A 13 -0.44 -13.64 -28.70
C CYS A 13 0.00 -13.53 -27.23
N GLY A 14 1.27 -13.26 -26.94
CA GLY A 14 1.67 -13.01 -25.57
C GLY A 14 2.81 -12.05 -25.51
N LEU A 15 2.53 -10.74 -25.48
CA LEU A 15 3.43 -9.67 -25.02
C LEU A 15 2.79 -8.28 -25.16
N LEU A 16 1.61 -8.05 -24.57
CA LEU A 16 1.12 -6.69 -24.31
C LEU A 16 0.49 -6.61 -22.92
N CYS A 17 1.23 -7.05 -21.89
CA CYS A 17 1.00 -6.52 -20.54
C CYS A 17 1.74 -5.20 -20.46
N PHE A 18 1.09 -4.11 -20.88
CA PHE A 18 1.63 -2.77 -20.74
C PHE A 18 1.96 -2.52 -19.26
N GLY A 19 3.26 -2.50 -18.96
CA GLY A 19 3.80 -2.31 -17.62
C GLY A 19 3.53 -0.89 -17.16
N GLN A 20 2.36 -0.66 -16.58
CA GLN A 20 2.09 0.57 -15.85
C GLN A 20 2.95 0.56 -14.59
N GLN A 21 3.96 1.43 -14.57
CA GLN A 21 4.93 1.69 -13.50
C GLN A 21 4.48 1.11 -12.15
N SER A 22 5.03 -0.05 -11.78
CA SER A 22 4.83 -0.57 -10.44
C SER A 22 5.70 0.26 -9.51
N GLU A 23 5.07 1.23 -8.87
CA GLU A 23 5.59 1.81 -7.64
C GLU A 23 5.98 0.67 -6.68
N PRO A 24 7.06 0.83 -5.90
CA PRO A 24 7.50 -0.24 -5.02
C PRO A 24 6.37 -0.63 -4.06
N LEU A 25 6.23 -1.93 -3.83
CA LEU A 25 5.29 -2.45 -2.84
C LEU A 25 5.66 -1.87 -1.48
N ARG A 26 4.76 -1.08 -0.89
CA ARG A 26 4.94 -0.55 0.46
C ARG A 26 4.45 -1.57 1.49
N ILE A 27 5.27 -1.83 2.50
CA ILE A 27 4.96 -2.73 3.60
C ILE A 27 5.16 -1.95 4.89
N TYR A 28 4.11 -1.83 5.70
CA TYR A 28 4.16 -1.17 6.99
C TYR A 28 3.97 -2.19 8.11
N PHE A 29 4.96 -2.30 9.00
CA PHE A 29 4.90 -3.18 10.16
C PHE A 29 4.16 -2.49 11.31
N VAL A 30 2.99 -3.05 11.63
CA VAL A 30 2.08 -2.58 12.67
C VAL A 30 2.46 -3.24 14.00
N PRO A 31 3.03 -2.53 14.98
CA PRO A 31 3.32 -3.09 16.29
C PRO A 31 2.04 -3.37 17.07
N ARG A 32 2.14 -4.37 17.96
CA ARG A 32 1.08 -4.71 18.90
C ARG A 32 1.09 -3.74 20.10
N THR A 33 -0.08 -3.26 20.50
CA THR A 33 -0.32 -2.48 21.72
C THR A 33 -1.00 -3.33 22.79
N GLY A 34 -1.21 -2.75 23.98
CA GLY A 34 -1.92 -3.40 25.09
C GLY A 34 -3.38 -3.72 24.76
N ASN A 35 -3.88 -4.85 25.28
CA ASN A 35 -5.27 -5.28 25.07
C ASN A 35 -6.31 -4.42 25.80
N THR A 36 -5.87 -3.53 26.68
CA THR A 36 -6.74 -2.56 27.37
C THR A 36 -7.03 -1.32 26.56
N VAL A 37 -6.26 -1.07 25.48
CA VAL A 37 -6.45 0.12 24.63
C VAL A 37 -7.79 0.02 23.90
N THR A 38 -8.57 1.09 24.02
CA THR A 38 -9.90 1.24 23.43
C THR A 38 -9.94 2.33 22.35
N PRO A 39 -11.00 2.37 21.52
CA PRO A 39 -11.24 3.50 20.60
C PRO A 39 -11.27 4.87 21.29
N ASP A 40 -11.48 4.94 22.61
CA ASP A 40 -11.46 6.21 23.30
C ASP A 40 -10.09 6.84 23.44
N GLU A 41 -9.05 6.01 23.45
CA GLU A 41 -7.66 6.40 23.65
C GLU A 41 -6.93 6.72 22.34
N MET A 42 -7.57 6.53 21.18
CA MET A 42 -6.86 6.61 19.88
C MET A 42 -6.34 8.00 19.48
N LEU A 43 -6.74 9.08 20.18
CA LEU A 43 -6.14 10.41 20.03
C LEU A 43 -5.03 10.70 21.06
N GLN A 44 -4.88 9.86 22.09
CA GLN A 44 -3.89 10.07 23.14
C GLN A 44 -2.47 9.88 22.58
N GLN A 45 -1.59 10.85 22.84
CA GLN A 45 -0.24 10.83 22.30
C GLN A 45 0.58 9.62 22.78
N SER A 46 0.34 9.15 24.01
CA SER A 46 1.02 7.98 24.61
C SER A 46 0.82 6.70 23.81
N LEU A 47 -0.33 6.50 23.17
CA LEU A 47 -0.58 5.33 22.33
C LEU A 47 0.37 5.27 21.10
N TRP A 48 0.78 6.43 20.61
CA TRP A 48 1.53 6.57 19.37
C TRP A 48 3.02 6.85 19.60
N GLU A 49 3.45 6.88 20.86
CA GLU A 49 4.85 7.10 21.22
C GLU A 49 5.72 5.93 20.73
N GLY A 50 6.80 6.25 20.01
CA GLY A 50 7.68 5.23 19.42
C GLY A 50 7.12 4.49 18.20
N VAL A 51 5.87 4.78 17.77
CA VAL A 51 5.30 4.23 16.53
C VAL A 51 5.80 5.05 15.34
N PRO A 52 6.56 4.47 14.40
CA PRO A 52 7.13 5.23 13.28
C PRO A 52 6.06 5.73 12.31
N ASP A 53 6.23 6.92 11.75
CA ASP A 53 5.38 7.38 10.64
C ASP A 53 5.56 6.48 9.40
N SER A 54 4.50 6.35 8.61
CA SER A 54 4.59 5.88 7.24
C SER A 54 5.44 6.83 6.40
N ALA A 55 5.91 6.38 5.24
CA ALA A 55 6.36 7.30 4.22
C ALA A 55 5.22 8.28 3.87
N PRO A 56 5.54 9.53 3.48
CA PRO A 56 4.52 10.47 3.02
C PRO A 56 3.67 9.89 1.91
N PHE A 57 2.41 10.31 1.88
CA PHE A 57 1.52 10.02 0.77
C PHE A 57 2.13 10.64 -0.50
N VAL A 58 1.69 10.18 -1.66
CA VAL A 58 2.14 10.68 -2.96
C VAL A 58 0.95 11.11 -3.80
N LEU A 59 1.18 12.06 -4.70
CA LEU A 59 0.14 12.50 -5.63
C LEU A 59 -0.27 11.36 -6.56
N ASN A 60 -1.58 11.26 -6.81
CA ASN A 60 -2.09 10.33 -7.81
C ASN A 60 -1.65 10.75 -9.23
N VAL A 61 -1.77 12.05 -9.56
CA VAL A 61 -1.18 12.66 -10.76
C VAL A 61 -0.38 13.89 -10.38
N PRO A 62 0.91 13.97 -10.74
CA PRO A 62 1.67 15.21 -10.63
C PRO A 62 1.16 16.21 -11.69
N LYS A 63 0.22 17.09 -11.30
CA LYS A 63 -0.18 18.25 -12.12
C LYS A 63 0.38 19.55 -11.52
N GLY A 64 1.44 20.07 -12.14
CA GLY A 64 1.98 21.41 -11.90
C GLY A 64 2.78 21.59 -10.59
N ASN A 65 3.23 22.83 -10.36
CA ASN A 65 4.11 23.22 -9.24
C ASN A 65 3.36 23.46 -7.91
N LYS A 66 2.21 22.82 -7.68
CA LYS A 66 1.43 23.11 -6.48
C LYS A 66 1.99 22.37 -5.26
N LEU A 67 2.00 23.06 -4.12
CA LEU A 67 2.41 22.51 -2.83
C LEU A 67 1.68 21.20 -2.52
N PHE A 68 2.46 20.19 -2.17
CA PHE A 68 2.01 18.90 -1.65
C PHE A 68 2.09 18.97 -0.13
N LEU A 69 0.94 18.86 0.54
CA LEU A 69 0.89 18.89 1.99
C LEU A 69 1.21 17.50 2.54
N LYS A 70 2.16 17.43 3.47
CA LYS A 70 2.58 16.15 4.02
C LYS A 70 1.40 15.48 4.71
N THR A 71 1.20 14.21 4.38
CA THR A 71 0.25 13.33 5.06
C THR A 71 0.96 12.02 5.33
N VAL A 72 0.89 11.54 6.56
CA VAL A 72 1.46 10.27 7.00
C VAL A 72 0.44 9.55 7.87
N PHE A 73 0.57 8.23 8.00
CA PHE A 73 -0.17 7.49 9.01
C PHE A 73 0.76 6.76 9.96
N ARG A 74 0.23 6.42 11.13
CA ARG A 74 0.75 5.45 12.07
C ARG A 74 -0.31 4.41 12.32
N ALA A 75 0.11 3.18 12.58
CA ALA A 75 -0.82 2.10 12.91
C ALA A 75 -0.29 1.28 14.09
N VAL A 76 -1.21 0.84 14.95
CA VAL A 76 -0.98 -0.14 16.02
C VAL A 76 -2.17 -1.10 16.07
N TYR A 77 -2.02 -2.28 16.67
CA TYR A 77 -3.14 -3.22 16.79
C TYR A 77 -3.16 -3.94 18.14
N ASN A 78 -4.31 -4.44 18.57
CA ASN A 78 -4.45 -5.36 19.69
C ASN A 78 -5.34 -6.54 19.30
N ASP A 79 -5.87 -7.32 20.25
CA ASP A 79 -6.72 -8.47 19.91
C ASP A 79 -8.09 -8.08 19.34
N LYS A 80 -8.51 -6.81 19.51
CA LYS A 80 -9.85 -6.34 19.16
C LYS A 80 -9.87 -5.36 18.00
N TYR A 81 -8.82 -4.55 17.84
CA TYR A 81 -8.82 -3.46 16.88
C TYR A 81 -7.48 -3.33 16.16
N LEU A 82 -7.57 -2.91 14.90
CA LEU A 82 -6.52 -2.18 14.20
C LEU A 82 -6.80 -0.68 14.37
N PHE A 83 -5.85 0.05 14.95
CA PHE A 83 -5.91 1.50 15.07
C PHE A 83 -5.03 2.13 14.00
N ILE A 84 -5.57 3.11 13.28
CA ILE A 84 -4.82 3.92 12.31
C ILE A 84 -5.02 5.39 12.65
N ARG A 85 -3.93 6.12 12.79
CA ARG A 85 -3.91 7.58 12.95
C ARG A 85 -3.28 8.20 11.72
N VAL A 86 -3.97 9.16 11.11
CA VAL A 86 -3.49 9.97 10.01
C VAL A 86 -3.21 11.37 10.53
N ASP A 87 -1.98 11.83 10.33
CA ASP A 87 -1.57 13.20 10.60
C ASP A 87 -1.44 13.93 9.25
N ALA A 88 -2.25 14.97 9.06
CA ALA A 88 -2.38 15.68 7.80
C ALA A 88 -2.05 17.16 7.97
N GLU A 89 -1.01 17.64 7.28
CA GLU A 89 -0.71 19.07 7.21
C GLU A 89 -1.83 19.80 6.46
N GLU A 90 -2.27 20.93 7.01
CA GLU A 90 -3.30 21.78 6.42
C GLU A 90 -3.07 23.23 6.83
N PRO A 91 -2.39 24.05 6.00
CA PRO A 91 -2.14 25.45 6.29
C PRO A 91 -3.43 26.27 6.43
N LEU A 92 -4.54 25.81 5.84
CA LEU A 92 -5.83 26.48 5.92
C LEU A 92 -6.79 25.78 6.89
N VAL A 93 -6.26 25.11 7.94
CA VAL A 93 -7.08 24.33 8.89
C VAL A 93 -8.15 25.17 9.58
N ASP A 94 -7.93 26.48 9.74
CA ASP A 94 -8.93 27.41 10.30
C ASP A 94 -10.16 27.62 9.41
N LYS A 95 -10.07 27.27 8.12
CA LYS A 95 -11.19 27.30 7.18
C LYS A 95 -11.96 25.98 7.13
N LEU A 96 -11.47 24.94 7.80
CA LEU A 96 -12.19 23.68 7.93
C LEU A 96 -13.22 23.81 9.06
N ASP A 97 -14.44 23.34 8.79
CA ASP A 97 -15.51 23.29 9.79
C ASP A 97 -15.45 21.96 10.56
N PHE A 98 -14.81 21.99 11.74
CA PHE A 98 -14.81 20.90 12.73
C PHE A 98 -16.03 20.92 13.68
N SER A 99 -16.89 21.95 13.58
CA SER A 99 -18.06 22.12 14.45
C SER A 99 -19.33 21.49 13.86
N GLY A 100 -19.30 21.16 12.58
CA GLY A 100 -20.40 20.47 11.91
C GLY A 100 -20.70 19.10 12.53
N SER A 101 -21.97 18.74 12.58
CA SER A 101 -22.39 17.38 12.96
C SER A 101 -21.90 16.36 11.94
N ALA A 102 -21.60 15.14 12.40
CA ALA A 102 -21.37 14.02 11.51
C ALA A 102 -22.55 13.88 10.53
N PRO A 103 -22.31 13.85 9.21
CA PRO A 103 -23.37 13.58 8.26
C PRO A 103 -23.93 12.17 8.47
N ASN A 104 -25.14 11.94 7.98
CA ASN A 104 -25.71 10.59 7.94
C ASN A 104 -24.74 9.65 7.20
N ARG A 105 -24.57 8.45 7.75
CA ARG A 105 -23.73 7.39 7.19
C ARG A 105 -24.16 7.10 5.74
N ASP A 106 -23.18 6.72 4.92
CA ASP A 106 -23.37 6.27 3.53
C ASP A 106 -24.03 7.30 2.60
N THR A 107 -23.95 8.59 2.97
CA THR A 107 -24.39 9.69 2.12
C THR A 107 -23.21 10.37 1.43
N GLY A 108 -23.47 10.96 0.26
CA GLY A 108 -22.47 11.77 -0.45
C GLY A 108 -21.92 12.95 0.38
N ALA A 109 -22.62 13.36 1.44
CA ALA A 109 -22.18 14.41 2.34
C ALA A 109 -20.88 14.07 3.11
N VAL A 110 -20.56 12.77 3.28
CA VAL A 110 -19.29 12.33 3.90
C VAL A 110 -18.09 12.90 3.15
N PHE A 111 -18.19 13.02 1.82
CA PHE A 111 -17.10 13.45 0.94
C PHE A 111 -16.97 14.97 0.80
N ASN A 112 -17.91 15.76 1.34
CA ASN A 112 -17.94 17.22 1.18
C ASN A 112 -16.95 17.96 2.11
N THR A 113 -16.34 17.26 3.06
CA THR A 113 -15.31 17.80 3.95
C THR A 113 -14.00 17.04 3.76
N SER A 114 -12.92 17.54 4.35
CA SER A 114 -11.63 16.84 4.31
C SER A 114 -11.77 15.44 4.92
N HIS A 115 -11.31 14.43 4.21
CA HIS A 115 -11.51 13.04 4.58
C HIS A 115 -10.33 12.16 4.19
N VAL A 116 -10.31 10.97 4.80
CA VAL A 116 -9.41 9.88 4.46
C VAL A 116 -10.25 8.68 4.05
N GLU A 117 -9.89 8.07 2.93
CA GLU A 117 -10.41 6.80 2.47
C GLU A 117 -9.39 5.70 2.80
N PHE A 118 -9.83 4.66 3.49
CA PHE A 118 -9.06 3.49 3.87
C PHE A 118 -9.54 2.31 3.06
N PHE A 119 -8.61 1.59 2.44
CA PHE A 119 -8.91 0.39 1.68
C PHE A 119 -8.25 -0.82 2.31
N LEU A 120 -9.02 -1.87 2.54
CA LEU A 120 -8.62 -3.07 3.25
C LEU A 120 -8.90 -4.29 2.37
N ASP A 121 -7.86 -5.07 2.08
CA ASP A 121 -7.90 -6.37 1.39
C ASP A 121 -7.38 -7.44 2.38
N PRO A 122 -8.23 -7.91 3.32
CA PRO A 122 -7.83 -8.82 4.37
C PRO A 122 -7.34 -10.13 3.80
N ASP A 123 -8.04 -10.74 2.84
CA ASP A 123 -7.69 -12.07 2.33
C ASP A 123 -6.55 -12.07 1.30
N LEU A 124 -5.99 -10.89 1.02
CA LEU A 124 -4.88 -10.67 0.09
C LEU A 124 -5.15 -11.25 -1.30
N GLN A 125 -6.41 -11.41 -1.68
CA GLN A 125 -6.77 -11.90 -3.00
C GLN A 125 -6.56 -10.83 -4.07
N ARG A 126 -6.40 -9.55 -3.67
CA ARG A 126 -6.06 -8.45 -4.58
C ARG A 126 -7.11 -8.20 -5.67
N LYS A 127 -8.35 -8.59 -5.40
CA LYS A 127 -9.48 -8.54 -6.34
C LYS A 127 -10.59 -7.60 -5.88
N SER A 128 -10.86 -7.57 -4.58
CA SER A 128 -11.84 -6.69 -3.94
C SER A 128 -11.25 -6.11 -2.67
N ALA A 129 -11.88 -5.07 -2.14
CA ALA A 129 -11.50 -4.49 -0.87
C ALA A 129 -12.71 -3.86 -0.18
N GLY A 130 -12.67 -3.80 1.15
CA GLY A 130 -13.52 -2.88 1.91
C GLY A 130 -12.96 -1.48 1.81
N GLN A 131 -13.79 -0.52 1.43
CA GLN A 131 -13.51 0.91 1.48
C GLN A 131 -14.23 1.50 2.68
N VAL A 132 -13.51 2.25 3.50
CA VAL A 132 -14.06 3.02 4.62
C VAL A 132 -13.59 4.45 4.47
N VAL A 133 -14.52 5.38 4.36
CA VAL A 133 -14.24 6.81 4.31
C VAL A 133 -14.60 7.42 5.64
N ALA A 134 -13.67 8.17 6.21
CA ALA A 134 -13.85 8.89 7.46
C ALA A 134 -13.49 10.35 7.25
N ASN A 135 -14.37 11.26 7.64
CA ASN A 135 -14.11 12.70 7.53
C ASN A 135 -13.84 13.35 8.89
N ILE A 136 -13.37 14.60 8.84
CA ILE A 136 -13.00 15.38 10.04
C ILE A 136 -14.17 15.67 11.00
N ASN A 137 -15.42 15.43 10.59
CA ASN A 137 -16.62 15.61 11.42
C ASN A 137 -17.17 14.28 11.95
N GLY A 138 -16.44 13.17 11.74
CA GLY A 138 -16.85 11.83 12.18
C GLY A 138 -17.87 11.15 11.25
N GLY A 139 -18.14 11.71 10.07
CA GLY A 139 -18.95 11.05 9.05
C GLY A 139 -18.24 9.80 8.51
N ILE A 140 -19.02 8.74 8.29
CA ILE A 140 -18.54 7.44 7.80
C ILE A 140 -19.31 7.07 6.53
N TYR A 141 -18.58 6.59 5.53
CA TYR A 141 -19.13 5.86 4.39
C TYR A 141 -18.38 4.54 4.26
N ASP A 142 -19.04 3.45 3.93
CA ASP A 142 -18.35 2.20 3.59
C ASP A 142 -19.01 1.42 2.46
N ALA A 143 -18.17 0.69 1.72
CA ALA A 143 -18.59 -0.14 0.59
C ALA A 143 -17.58 -1.24 0.30
N ILE A 144 -18.00 -2.27 -0.44
CA ILE A 144 -17.08 -3.23 -1.06
C ILE A 144 -16.76 -2.79 -2.48
N VAL A 145 -15.54 -2.31 -2.69
CA VAL A 145 -15.05 -1.93 -4.02
C VAL A 145 -14.67 -3.17 -4.83
N CYS A 146 -14.92 -3.10 -6.15
CA CYS A 146 -14.77 -4.19 -7.11
C CYS A 146 -15.59 -5.47 -6.81
N GLY A 147 -16.45 -5.46 -5.79
CA GLY A 147 -17.37 -6.55 -5.43
C GLY A 147 -18.85 -6.19 -5.51
N GLY A 148 -19.19 -4.89 -5.64
CA GLY A 148 -20.54 -4.42 -5.95
C GLY A 148 -21.53 -4.45 -4.78
N ASN A 149 -21.06 -4.56 -3.54
CA ASN A 149 -21.92 -4.52 -2.36
C ASN A 149 -21.83 -3.15 -1.67
N SER A 150 -22.83 -2.29 -1.92
CA SER A 150 -22.99 -0.99 -1.28
C SER A 150 -23.71 -1.04 0.06
N ASP A 151 -24.31 -2.17 0.41
CA ASP A 151 -25.07 -2.36 1.66
C ASP A 151 -24.18 -3.00 2.74
N TRP A 152 -22.86 -2.96 2.54
CA TRP A 152 -21.90 -3.38 3.54
C TRP A 152 -21.94 -2.39 4.72
N PHE A 153 -21.78 -2.92 5.93
CA PHE A 153 -21.76 -2.11 7.14
C PHE A 153 -20.58 -2.53 8.01
N TYR A 154 -19.61 -1.65 8.16
CA TYR A 154 -18.44 -1.88 8.99
C TYR A 154 -18.37 -0.94 10.20
N ASP A 155 -18.57 -1.48 11.40
CA ASP A 155 -18.71 -0.72 12.65
C ASP A 155 -17.38 -0.13 13.16
N VAL A 156 -16.87 0.88 12.46
CA VAL A 156 -15.63 1.57 12.81
C VAL A 156 -15.90 2.73 13.76
N ALA A 157 -14.97 2.98 14.68
CA ALA A 157 -14.96 4.21 15.47
C ALA A 157 -14.02 5.23 14.83
N VAL A 158 -14.46 6.49 14.74
CA VAL A 158 -13.68 7.60 14.15
C VAL A 158 -13.61 8.75 15.15
N LYS A 159 -12.42 9.36 15.28
CA LYS A 159 -12.23 10.64 15.98
C LYS A 159 -11.32 11.52 15.16
N ALA A 160 -11.59 12.81 15.16
CA ALA A 160 -10.74 13.80 14.53
C ALA A 160 -10.41 14.93 15.51
N GLU A 161 -9.26 15.56 15.31
CA GLU A 161 -8.82 16.67 16.12
C GLU A 161 -8.13 17.72 15.26
N LYS A 162 -8.59 18.97 15.38
CA LYS A 162 -7.92 20.13 14.80
C LYS A 162 -6.58 20.37 15.51
N ARG A 163 -5.52 20.57 14.75
CA ARG A 163 -4.19 20.97 15.25
C ARG A 163 -3.82 22.35 14.69
N LYS A 164 -2.71 22.92 15.16
CA LYS A 164 -2.25 24.27 14.76
C LYS A 164 -2.00 24.40 13.25
N ASN A 165 -1.40 23.40 12.62
CA ASN A 165 -0.98 23.43 11.21
C ASN A 165 -1.57 22.27 10.40
N GLY A 166 -2.68 21.71 10.84
CA GLY A 166 -3.17 20.45 10.32
C GLY A 166 -4.26 19.84 11.16
N TRP A 167 -4.55 18.58 10.89
CA TRP A 167 -5.52 17.83 11.64
C TRP A 167 -5.09 16.38 11.78
N VAL A 168 -5.68 15.73 12.77
CA VAL A 168 -5.53 14.30 13.01
C VAL A 168 -6.86 13.63 12.77
N LEU A 169 -6.85 12.47 12.12
CA LEU A 169 -7.99 11.58 12.05
C LEU A 169 -7.52 10.20 12.50
N ALA A 170 -8.21 9.62 13.47
CA ALA A 170 -7.95 8.30 13.99
C ALA A 170 -9.17 7.41 13.78
N VAL A 171 -8.91 6.18 13.33
CA VAL A 171 -9.93 5.15 13.12
C VAL A 171 -9.54 3.88 13.87
N ALA A 172 -10.50 3.28 14.55
CA ALA A 172 -10.37 1.94 15.11
C ALA A 172 -11.25 0.97 14.31
N PHE A 173 -10.61 0.06 13.59
CA PHE A 173 -11.25 -0.99 12.82
C PHE A 173 -11.38 -2.24 13.71
N PRO A 174 -12.60 -2.67 14.08
CA PRO A 174 -12.77 -3.88 14.85
C PRO A 174 -12.38 -5.11 14.02
N PHE A 175 -11.60 -6.01 14.61
CA PHE A 175 -11.46 -7.36 14.10
C PHE A 175 -12.80 -8.08 14.28
N GLN A 176 -13.30 -8.69 13.21
CA GLN A 176 -14.58 -9.38 13.20
C GLN A 176 -14.44 -10.76 12.57
N ASP A 177 -15.13 -11.73 13.17
CA ASP A 177 -15.12 -13.10 12.70
C ASP A 177 -15.84 -13.26 11.35
N LYS A 178 -15.18 -13.86 10.34
CA LYS A 178 -15.88 -14.45 9.19
C LYS A 178 -16.82 -15.53 9.73
N GLY A 179 -18.10 -15.19 9.90
CA GLY A 179 -19.15 -16.16 10.26
C GLY A 179 -19.96 -15.89 11.52
N VAL A 180 -19.81 -14.75 12.21
CA VAL A 180 -20.64 -14.47 13.42
C VAL A 180 -21.91 -13.66 13.11
N ALA A 181 -22.00 -13.02 11.93
CA ALA A 181 -23.28 -12.56 11.38
C ALA A 181 -23.18 -12.47 9.84
N VAL A 182 -24.25 -12.87 9.17
CA VAL A 182 -24.36 -13.20 7.73
C VAL A 182 -24.14 -12.03 6.75
N SER A 183 -23.62 -10.88 7.17
CA SER A 183 -23.44 -9.70 6.31
C SER A 183 -22.00 -9.21 6.17
N ASN A 184 -21.05 -9.65 7.01
CA ASN A 184 -19.66 -9.20 6.93
C ASN A 184 -18.75 -10.16 6.15
N VAL A 185 -18.57 -9.84 4.86
CA VAL A 185 -17.73 -10.57 3.89
C VAL A 185 -16.22 -10.39 4.18
N PHE A 186 -15.85 -9.35 4.94
CA PHE A 186 -14.47 -8.93 5.21
C PHE A 186 -14.09 -9.12 6.69
N GLY A 187 -13.68 -10.34 7.07
CA GLY A 187 -13.09 -10.60 8.39
C GLY A 187 -11.58 -10.35 8.41
N MET A 188 -11.13 -9.43 9.27
CA MET A 188 -9.73 -9.19 9.58
C MET A 188 -9.37 -9.86 10.90
N PHE A 189 -8.28 -10.64 10.90
CA PHE A 189 -7.87 -11.43 12.05
C PHE A 189 -6.37 -11.38 12.21
N PRO A 190 -5.82 -10.72 13.24
CA PRO A 190 -4.38 -10.70 13.39
C PRO A 190 -3.80 -12.11 13.55
N HIS A 191 -4.43 -13.00 14.33
CA HIS A 191 -3.87 -14.33 14.59
C HIS A 191 -3.90 -15.30 13.40
N SER A 192 -4.97 -15.29 12.59
CA SER A 192 -5.08 -16.19 11.43
C SER A 192 -4.66 -15.52 10.12
N ASN A 193 -4.64 -14.19 10.09
CA ASN A 193 -4.37 -13.37 8.92
C ASN A 193 -3.70 -12.00 9.27
N PRO A 194 -2.46 -12.02 9.78
CA PRO A 194 -1.67 -10.85 10.18
C PRO A 194 -1.11 -10.03 9.01
N VAL A 195 -1.52 -10.31 7.77
CA VAL A 195 -1.04 -9.59 6.59
C VAL A 195 -2.26 -9.13 5.82
N VAL A 196 -2.41 -7.81 5.67
CA VAL A 196 -3.61 -7.20 5.06
C VAL A 196 -3.18 -6.26 3.95
N GLY A 197 -3.80 -6.37 2.77
CA GLY A 197 -3.59 -5.41 1.70
C GLY A 197 -4.19 -4.08 2.10
N PHE A 198 -3.45 -2.99 1.92
CA PHE A 198 -3.86 -1.71 2.48
C PHE A 198 -3.52 -0.50 1.60
N ASN A 199 -4.44 0.46 1.55
CA ASN A 199 -4.15 1.79 1.08
C ASN A 199 -4.88 2.83 1.94
N ALA A 200 -4.32 4.04 1.99
CA ALA A 200 -4.98 5.20 2.56
C ALA A 200 -4.85 6.36 1.60
N CYS A 201 -5.96 7.05 1.34
CA CYS A 201 -6.06 8.17 0.43
C CYS A 201 -6.60 9.39 1.17
N ARG A 202 -5.96 10.54 1.05
CA ARG A 202 -6.49 11.81 1.60
C ARG A 202 -7.02 12.64 0.45
N SER A 203 -8.25 13.13 0.63
CA SER A 203 -8.87 14.14 -0.22
C SER A 203 -8.97 15.46 0.55
N ASN A 204 -8.42 16.52 -0.04
CA ASN A 204 -8.48 17.87 0.54
C ASN A 204 -9.64 18.67 -0.05
N SER A 205 -10.60 19.07 0.79
CA SER A 205 -11.78 19.86 0.39
C SER A 205 -11.45 21.31 0.00
N LEU A 206 -10.34 21.89 0.50
CA LEU A 206 -10.00 23.31 0.30
C LEU A 206 -9.14 23.59 -0.95
N ASP A 207 -8.46 22.59 -1.49
CA ASP A 207 -7.54 22.73 -2.64
C ASP A 207 -8.08 22.04 -3.91
N GLY A 208 -9.41 22.01 -4.06
CA GLY A 208 -10.08 21.46 -5.24
C GLY A 208 -9.90 19.95 -5.41
N GLN A 209 -9.98 19.19 -4.31
CA GLN A 209 -9.95 17.72 -4.30
C GLN A 209 -8.63 17.11 -4.81
N LYS A 210 -7.49 17.68 -4.43
CA LYS A 210 -6.23 16.96 -4.59
C LYS A 210 -6.27 15.70 -3.73
N ALA A 211 -6.04 14.59 -4.40
CA ALA A 211 -5.92 13.32 -3.75
C ALA A 211 -4.49 12.83 -3.68
N THR A 212 -4.12 12.43 -2.48
CA THR A 212 -2.83 11.86 -2.15
C THR A 212 -3.07 10.47 -1.61
N GLN A 213 -2.15 9.56 -1.84
CA GLN A 213 -2.32 8.16 -1.43
C GLN A 213 -1.02 7.56 -0.94
N TRP A 214 -1.09 6.66 0.04
CA TRP A 214 0.10 5.99 0.56
C TRP A 214 0.67 5.01 -0.47
N SER A 215 -0.11 4.03 -0.90
CA SER A 215 0.26 3.12 -1.98
C SER A 215 -0.31 3.65 -3.28
N LYS A 216 0.57 4.09 -4.18
CA LYS A 216 0.12 4.72 -5.41
C LYS A 216 -0.50 3.72 -6.36
N THR A 217 -1.76 3.96 -6.67
CA THR A 217 -2.51 3.29 -7.71
C THR A 217 -2.32 4.02 -9.06
N PRO A 218 -2.54 3.32 -10.18
CA PRO A 218 -2.59 3.93 -11.50
C PRO A 218 -3.80 4.86 -11.70
N ASP A 219 -3.85 5.52 -12.86
CA ASP A 219 -5.07 5.99 -13.55
C ASP A 219 -6.06 6.92 -12.81
N ASN A 220 -5.64 7.58 -11.72
CA ASN A 220 -6.52 8.37 -10.85
C ASN A 220 -7.55 7.59 -10.02
N SER A 221 -7.57 6.26 -10.04
CA SER A 221 -8.53 5.47 -9.24
C SER A 221 -7.91 4.97 -7.94
N TYR A 222 -8.63 5.03 -6.82
CA TYR A 222 -8.19 4.33 -5.60
C TYR A 222 -8.57 2.86 -5.57
N ASP A 223 -9.50 2.42 -6.43
CA ASP A 223 -10.09 1.08 -6.44
C ASP A 223 -9.21 0.09 -7.22
N ARG A 224 -7.97 -0.09 -6.75
CA ARG A 224 -6.98 -0.98 -7.35
C ARG A 224 -6.38 -1.90 -6.30
N PRO A 225 -7.12 -2.91 -5.79
CA PRO A 225 -6.62 -3.80 -4.74
C PRO A 225 -5.28 -4.48 -5.05
N ASN A 226 -5.04 -4.78 -6.34
CA ASN A 226 -3.78 -5.30 -6.85
C ASN A 226 -2.57 -4.36 -6.72
N LYS A 227 -2.79 -3.09 -6.37
CA LYS A 227 -1.78 -2.04 -6.20
C LYS A 227 -1.66 -1.55 -4.76
N TYR A 228 -2.44 -2.09 -3.83
CA TYR A 228 -2.33 -1.71 -2.42
C TYR A 228 -0.99 -2.13 -1.83
N GLY A 229 -0.56 -1.41 -0.81
CA GLY A 229 0.54 -1.83 0.04
C GLY A 229 0.10 -3.00 0.93
N VAL A 230 0.83 -3.18 2.02
CA VAL A 230 0.56 -4.22 3.00
C VAL A 230 0.75 -3.67 4.41
N LEU A 231 -0.19 -3.96 5.30
CA LEU A 231 0.02 -3.91 6.75
C LEU A 231 0.43 -5.29 7.24
N VAL A 232 1.46 -5.35 8.10
CA VAL A 232 1.92 -6.59 8.74
C VAL A 232 1.81 -6.45 10.25
N MET A 233 0.92 -7.20 10.88
CA MET A 233 0.75 -7.27 12.33
C MET A 233 1.98 -7.96 12.95
N SER A 234 3.00 -7.18 13.29
CA SER A 234 4.36 -7.66 13.52
C SER A 234 4.56 -8.39 14.85
N GLY A 235 3.56 -8.38 15.73
CA GLY A 235 3.53 -9.20 16.94
C GLY A 235 3.01 -10.62 16.74
N GLU A 236 2.49 -10.98 15.56
CA GLU A 236 1.88 -12.29 15.32
C GLU A 236 2.89 -13.34 14.85
N LYS A 237 2.80 -14.56 15.42
CA LYS A 237 3.78 -15.64 15.19
C LYS A 237 3.92 -16.05 13.72
N ASN A 238 2.84 -15.98 12.96
CA ASN A 238 2.76 -16.40 11.56
C ASN A 238 2.88 -15.22 10.57
N ALA A 239 3.07 -13.98 11.04
CA ALA A 239 3.17 -12.79 10.18
C ALA A 239 4.29 -12.93 9.14
N ILE A 240 5.46 -13.40 9.57
CA ILE A 240 6.62 -13.57 8.69
C ILE A 240 6.37 -14.65 7.64
N GLY A 241 5.85 -15.81 8.03
CA GLY A 241 5.56 -16.90 7.10
C GLY A 241 4.52 -16.52 6.05
N MET A 242 3.47 -15.79 6.44
CA MET A 242 2.49 -15.29 5.48
C MET A 242 3.06 -14.21 4.57
N LEU A 243 3.86 -13.29 5.10
CA LEU A 243 4.54 -12.29 4.29
C LEU A 243 5.49 -12.94 3.27
N GLN A 244 6.25 -13.97 3.68
CA GLN A 244 7.11 -14.75 2.78
C GLN A 244 6.30 -15.35 1.63
N ASN A 245 5.19 -16.01 1.93
CA ASN A 245 4.34 -16.64 0.92
C ASN A 245 3.76 -15.60 -0.04
N PHE A 246 3.28 -14.47 0.49
CA PHE A 246 2.80 -13.35 -0.30
C PHE A 246 3.90 -12.80 -1.23
N LEU A 247 5.10 -12.55 -0.71
CA LEU A 247 6.22 -12.01 -1.50
C LEU A 247 6.78 -12.98 -2.54
N ARG A 248 6.64 -14.30 -2.34
CA ARG A 248 7.03 -15.31 -3.34
C ARG A 248 6.11 -15.35 -4.56
N GLN A 249 4.85 -14.95 -4.39
CA GLN A 249 3.85 -14.93 -5.45
C GLN A 249 3.91 -13.66 -6.30
N ARG A 250 4.81 -12.72 -5.98
CA ARG A 250 4.91 -11.42 -6.63
C ARG A 250 6.18 -11.30 -7.47
N SER A 251 6.05 -10.55 -8.55
CA SER A 251 7.13 -10.20 -9.48
C SER A 251 7.41 -8.68 -9.50
N ASP A 252 6.91 -7.95 -8.49
CA ASP A 252 7.00 -6.49 -8.46
C ASP A 252 8.44 -5.99 -8.51
N SER A 253 8.61 -4.82 -9.11
CA SER A 253 9.90 -4.15 -9.32
C SER A 253 10.51 -3.54 -8.05
N GLY A 254 9.99 -3.76 -6.85
CA GLY A 254 10.59 -3.21 -5.63
C GLY A 254 9.72 -3.37 -4.39
N ILE A 255 10.37 -3.29 -3.23
CA ILE A 255 9.73 -3.40 -1.91
C ILE A 255 10.30 -2.29 -1.01
N THR A 256 9.42 -1.57 -0.32
CA THR A 256 9.77 -0.59 0.72
C THR A 256 9.23 -1.09 2.06
N LEU A 257 10.08 -1.13 3.09
CA LEU A 257 9.69 -1.53 4.45
C LEU A 257 9.62 -0.29 5.35
N GLU A 258 8.52 -0.16 6.08
CA GLU A 258 8.15 0.98 6.93
C GLU A 258 7.61 0.47 8.29
N GLY A 259 7.54 1.32 9.31
CA GLY A 259 6.95 0.97 10.60
C GLY A 259 7.90 0.22 11.56
N ALA A 260 7.33 -0.41 12.59
CA ALA A 260 8.09 -1.05 13.68
C ALA A 260 8.43 -2.51 13.35
N VAL A 261 9.59 -2.71 12.74
CA VAL A 261 10.03 -4.01 12.23
C VAL A 261 10.67 -4.86 13.34
N LYS A 262 9.92 -5.81 13.90
CA LYS A 262 10.51 -6.91 14.70
C LYS A 262 11.12 -7.95 13.75
N ASN A 263 12.26 -8.56 14.13
CA ASN A 263 13.00 -9.50 13.28
C ASN A 263 13.37 -8.91 11.90
N ALA A 264 13.73 -7.63 11.88
CA ALA A 264 13.97 -6.88 10.65
C ALA A 264 14.97 -7.56 9.72
N THR A 265 16.02 -8.17 10.26
CA THR A 265 17.02 -8.93 9.49
C THR A 265 16.39 -9.99 8.59
N GLU A 266 15.49 -10.82 9.12
CA GLU A 266 14.90 -11.92 8.36
C GLU A 266 13.95 -11.36 7.28
N ILE A 267 13.14 -10.36 7.63
CA ILE A 267 12.24 -9.67 6.70
C ILE A 267 13.02 -9.04 5.55
N TYR A 268 14.08 -8.28 5.84
CA TYR A 268 14.89 -7.67 4.79
C TYR A 268 15.51 -8.74 3.90
N ARG A 269 15.95 -9.88 4.44
CA ARG A 269 16.49 -10.99 3.64
C ARG A 269 15.44 -11.57 2.70
N ILE A 270 14.22 -11.78 3.18
CA ILE A 270 13.11 -12.29 2.37
C ILE A 270 12.76 -11.30 1.26
N ALA A 271 12.57 -10.02 1.61
CA ALA A 271 12.22 -8.97 0.68
C ALA A 271 13.32 -8.78 -0.38
N LEU A 272 14.58 -8.71 0.05
CA LEU A 272 15.73 -8.59 -0.85
C LEU A 272 15.87 -9.81 -1.75
N ASN A 273 15.68 -11.02 -1.24
CA ASN A 273 15.71 -12.23 -2.05
C ASN A 273 14.60 -12.25 -3.12
N SER A 274 13.39 -11.82 -2.78
CA SER A 274 12.29 -11.69 -3.75
C SER A 274 12.62 -10.63 -4.82
N ALA A 275 13.02 -9.42 -4.39
CA ALA A 275 13.38 -8.33 -5.29
C ALA A 275 14.55 -8.66 -6.23
N LEU A 276 15.58 -9.36 -5.72
CA LEU A 276 16.72 -9.83 -6.52
C LEU A 276 16.29 -10.87 -7.54
N THR A 277 15.42 -11.82 -7.16
CA THR A 277 14.94 -12.86 -8.08
C THR A 277 14.17 -12.24 -9.26
N ALA A 278 13.28 -11.30 -8.98
CA ALA A 278 12.56 -10.56 -10.02
C ALA A 278 13.51 -9.71 -10.88
N GLY A 279 14.45 -9.01 -10.24
CA GLY A 279 15.45 -8.19 -10.90
C GLY A 279 16.37 -8.95 -11.83
N GLU A 280 16.89 -10.09 -11.38
CA GLU A 280 17.75 -10.98 -12.18
C GLU A 280 17.01 -11.51 -13.42
N ALA A 281 15.73 -11.87 -13.28
CA ALA A 281 14.91 -12.30 -14.40
C ALA A 281 14.74 -11.18 -15.44
N ASN A 282 14.35 -9.98 -15.01
CA ASN A 282 14.15 -8.84 -15.89
C ASN A 282 15.46 -8.31 -16.49
N GLY A 283 16.54 -8.30 -15.70
CA GLY A 283 17.86 -7.83 -16.10
C GLY A 283 18.47 -8.66 -17.23
N ARG A 284 18.16 -9.95 -17.31
CA ARG A 284 18.59 -10.83 -18.43
C ARG A 284 18.02 -10.39 -19.78
N MET A 285 16.92 -9.64 -19.79
CA MET A 285 16.30 -9.11 -21.01
C MET A 285 16.98 -7.85 -21.55
N LEU A 286 17.93 -7.25 -20.81
CA LEU A 286 18.65 -6.07 -21.27
C LEU A 286 19.72 -6.41 -22.32
N SER A 287 20.08 -5.43 -23.14
CA SER A 287 21.23 -5.50 -24.05
C SER A 287 22.55 -5.22 -23.32
N GLU A 288 23.66 -5.64 -23.91
CA GLU A 288 25.00 -5.25 -23.43
C GLU A 288 25.29 -3.77 -23.75
N PRO A 289 26.11 -3.08 -22.93
CA PRO A 289 26.80 -3.56 -21.72
C PRO A 289 25.95 -3.51 -20.43
N ARG A 290 24.71 -3.02 -20.52
CA ARG A 290 23.86 -2.76 -19.34
C ARG A 290 23.52 -4.04 -18.59
N ARG A 291 23.19 -5.11 -19.32
CA ARG A 291 22.91 -6.44 -18.75
C ARG A 291 24.02 -6.90 -17.80
N SER A 292 25.28 -6.87 -18.26
CA SER A 292 26.43 -7.29 -17.44
C SER A 292 26.57 -6.45 -16.17
N HIS A 293 26.41 -5.12 -16.29
CA HIS A 293 26.48 -4.23 -15.14
C HIS A 293 25.39 -4.52 -14.10
N VAL A 294 24.12 -4.58 -14.51
CA VAL A 294 22.97 -4.81 -13.62
C VAL A 294 23.04 -6.19 -12.95
N LEU A 295 23.31 -7.24 -13.73
CA LEU A 295 23.44 -8.60 -13.17
C LEU A 295 24.66 -8.74 -12.25
N GLY A 296 25.72 -7.98 -12.50
CA GLY A 296 26.88 -7.87 -11.60
C GLY A 296 26.49 -7.31 -10.23
N GLU A 297 25.67 -6.25 -10.18
CA GLU A 297 25.19 -5.69 -8.92
C GLU A 297 24.28 -6.65 -8.15
N PHE A 298 23.35 -7.33 -8.83
CA PHE A 298 22.50 -8.34 -8.18
C PHE A 298 23.33 -9.50 -7.62
N LYS A 299 24.33 -9.97 -8.36
CA LYS A 299 25.25 -11.01 -7.89
C LYS A 299 26.03 -10.57 -6.65
N ALA A 300 26.45 -9.31 -6.58
CA ALA A 300 27.13 -8.77 -5.40
C ALA A 300 26.20 -8.74 -4.17
N MET A 301 24.94 -8.31 -4.34
CA MET A 301 23.95 -8.33 -3.26
C MET A 301 23.60 -9.76 -2.80
N ARG A 302 23.49 -10.72 -3.73
CA ARG A 302 23.34 -12.15 -3.41
C ARG A 302 24.47 -12.67 -2.53
N ALA A 303 25.72 -12.32 -2.85
CA ALA A 303 26.86 -12.72 -2.05
C ALA A 303 26.82 -12.05 -0.66
N ALA A 304 26.36 -10.81 -0.57
CA ALA A 304 26.18 -10.13 0.72
C ALA A 304 25.02 -10.71 1.55
N LEU A 305 24.02 -11.33 0.93
CA LEU A 305 22.95 -12.04 1.64
C LEU A 305 23.45 -13.30 2.36
N THR A 306 24.52 -13.96 1.91
CA THR A 306 25.00 -15.19 2.58
C THR A 306 25.82 -14.91 3.85
N ARG A 307 26.31 -13.68 4.03
CA ARG A 307 27.01 -13.23 5.24
C ARG A 307 26.05 -12.66 6.29
N LYS A 308 26.56 -12.47 7.51
CA LYS A 308 25.84 -11.82 8.62
C LYS A 308 25.80 -10.30 8.42
N ALA A 309 25.02 -9.84 7.45
CA ALA A 309 24.74 -8.42 7.23
C ALA A 309 23.80 -7.85 8.31
N SER A 310 24.05 -6.60 8.69
CA SER A 310 23.20 -5.80 9.58
C SER A 310 21.90 -5.36 8.91
N ASP A 311 20.92 -4.93 9.71
CA ASP A 311 19.65 -4.43 9.19
C ASP A 311 19.82 -3.20 8.29
N ALA A 312 20.72 -2.29 8.66
CA ALA A 312 21.02 -1.10 7.85
C ALA A 312 21.64 -1.47 6.50
N GLU A 313 22.56 -2.45 6.47
CA GLU A 313 23.13 -2.97 5.21
C GLU A 313 22.05 -3.63 4.34
N LEU A 314 21.19 -4.46 4.95
CA LEU A 314 20.12 -5.15 4.24
C LEU A 314 19.07 -4.16 3.68
N ALA A 315 18.72 -3.13 4.45
CA ALA A 315 17.85 -2.04 4.02
C ALA A 315 18.45 -1.26 2.83
N GLY A 316 19.75 -0.92 2.91
CA GLY A 316 20.47 -0.26 1.82
C GLY A 316 20.50 -1.10 0.55
N MET A 317 20.76 -2.41 0.67
CA MET A 317 20.71 -3.34 -0.46
C MET A 317 19.30 -3.45 -1.05
N LEU A 318 18.25 -3.52 -0.21
CA LEU A 318 16.87 -3.58 -0.69
C LEU A 318 16.49 -2.31 -1.47
N SER A 319 16.85 -1.13 -0.95
CA SER A 319 16.64 0.15 -1.63
C SER A 319 17.37 0.19 -2.98
N ARG A 320 18.66 -0.21 -3.01
CA ARG A 320 19.43 -0.27 -4.26
C ARG A 320 18.86 -1.26 -5.27
N CYS A 321 18.43 -2.44 -4.82
CA CYS A 321 17.78 -3.44 -5.66
C CYS A 321 16.49 -2.90 -6.28
N GLY A 322 15.67 -2.19 -5.49
CA GLY A 322 14.48 -1.51 -5.98
C GLY A 322 14.78 -0.45 -7.04
N ALA A 323 15.83 0.36 -6.85
CA ALA A 323 16.25 1.37 -7.83
C ALA A 323 16.68 0.74 -9.17
N LEU A 324 17.48 -0.34 -9.13
CA LEU A 324 17.87 -1.07 -10.32
C LEU A 324 16.66 -1.67 -11.05
N ASN A 325 15.73 -2.27 -10.31
CA ASN A 325 14.52 -2.85 -10.88
C ASN A 325 13.63 -1.79 -11.55
N ALA A 326 13.50 -0.61 -10.96
CA ALA A 326 12.78 0.51 -11.55
C ALA A 326 13.42 0.96 -12.86
N GLU A 327 14.75 1.03 -12.91
CA GLU A 327 15.49 1.38 -14.12
C GLU A 327 15.30 0.36 -15.25
N ILE A 328 15.35 -0.94 -14.93
CA ILE A 328 15.06 -2.02 -15.90
C ILE A 328 13.65 -1.84 -16.48
N ALA A 329 12.66 -1.58 -15.64
CA ALA A 329 11.27 -1.41 -16.05
C ALA A 329 11.06 -0.14 -16.90
N GLU A 330 11.75 0.96 -16.62
CA GLU A 330 11.74 2.16 -17.45
C GLU A 330 12.33 1.86 -18.84
N LYS A 331 13.44 1.13 -18.91
CA LYS A 331 14.07 0.81 -20.19
C LYS A 331 13.19 -0.11 -21.05
N GLN A 332 12.60 -1.14 -20.45
CA GLN A 332 11.68 -2.05 -21.14
C GLN A 332 10.48 -1.28 -21.73
N ARG A 333 9.92 -0.31 -20.99
CA ARG A 333 8.86 0.57 -21.51
C ARG A 333 9.31 1.39 -22.71
N SER A 334 10.50 2.00 -22.65
CA SER A 334 11.02 2.80 -23.77
C SER A 334 11.13 1.99 -25.07
N LEU A 335 11.55 0.72 -24.94
CA LEU A 335 11.64 -0.19 -26.08
C LEU A 335 10.27 -0.57 -26.64
N SER A 336 9.30 -0.86 -25.77
CA SER A 336 7.93 -1.18 -26.20
C SER A 336 7.24 -0.02 -26.91
N ASN A 337 7.45 1.22 -26.44
CA ASN A 337 6.86 2.39 -27.07
C ASN A 337 7.45 2.64 -28.47
N ASN A 338 8.78 2.52 -28.63
CA ASN A 338 9.42 2.69 -29.93
C ASN A 338 8.91 1.68 -30.97
N ILE A 339 8.68 0.43 -30.57
CA ILE A 339 8.14 -0.59 -31.48
C ILE A 339 6.72 -0.23 -31.93
N LEU A 340 5.90 0.36 -31.05
CA LEU A 340 4.54 0.77 -31.42
C LEU A 340 4.51 2.01 -32.31
N ASP A 341 5.47 2.92 -32.17
CA ASP A 341 5.60 4.10 -33.03
C ASP A 341 6.11 3.74 -34.44
N GLU A 342 6.78 2.59 -34.59
CA GLU A 342 7.29 2.07 -35.87
C GLU A 342 6.29 1.20 -36.66
N ILE A 343 5.16 0.80 -36.05
CA ILE A 343 4.10 -0.03 -36.66
C ILE A 343 2.96 0.84 -37.20
#